data_AF-Q07KQ5-F1
#
_entry.id   AF-Q07KQ5-F1
#
_cell.length_a   1.000
_cell.length_b   1.000
_cell.length_c   1.000
_cell.angle_alpha   90.00
_cell.angle_beta   90.00
_cell.angle_gamma   90.00
#
_symmetry.space_group_name_H-M   'P 1'
#
loop_
_entity.id
_entity.type
_entity.pdbx_description
1 polymer ?
#
loop_
_entity_poly.entity_id
_entity_poly.type
_entity_poly.pdbx_seq_one_letter_code
_entity_poly.pdbx_strand_id
1 'polypeptide(L)' 'MQFDDVMLGRRSIRGYKPDAVPRKLIEEILALAMRAPSSMNSQPWNFYVISGVPLDKIRAGNTERMVAGVPQQA' A
#
# COMPACT_ATOMS: atom_id res chain seq x y z
N MET A 1 -13.25 17.25 -11.38
CA MET A 1 -13.34 15.88 -10.85
C MET A 1 -14.29 15.93 -9.67
N GLN A 2 -15.37 15.16 -9.74
CA GLN A 2 -16.27 14.92 -8.62
C GLN A 2 -15.78 13.71 -7.82
N PHE A 3 -16.33 13.50 -6.62
CA PHE A 3 -15.93 12.37 -5.77
C PHE A 3 -16.17 11.01 -6.46
N ASP A 4 -17.28 10.88 -7.18
CA ASP A 4 -17.66 9.64 -7.87
C ASP A 4 -16.63 9.23 -8.94
N ASP A 5 -15.98 10.20 -9.60
CA ASP A 5 -14.91 9.95 -10.57
C ASP A 5 -13.72 9.22 -9.93
N VAL A 6 -13.38 9.58 -8.68
CA VAL A 6 -12.30 8.95 -7.92
C VAL A 6 -12.68 7.52 -7.55
N MET A 7 -13.92 7.32 -7.10
CA MET A 7 -14.42 6.02 -6.67
C MET A 7 -14.51 5.03 -7.82
N LEU A 8 -15.05 5.47 -8.96
CA LEU A 8 -15.19 4.64 -10.16
C LEU A 8 -13.85 4.47 -10.91
N GLY A 9 -12.93 5.43 -10.81
CA GLY A 9 -11.61 5.36 -11.45
C GLY A 9 -10.61 4.45 -10.73
N ARG A 10 -10.80 4.17 -9.43
CA ARG A 10 -9.91 3.30 -8.65
C ARG A 10 -9.97 1.85 -9.15
N ARG A 11 -8.79 1.28 -9.43
CA ARG A 11 -8.63 -0.10 -9.89
C ARG A 11 -7.46 -0.79 -9.20
N SER A 12 -7.49 -2.13 -9.14
CA SER A 12 -6.36 -2.93 -8.66
C SER A 12 -5.26 -2.96 -9.74
N ILE A 13 -4.15 -2.26 -9.48
CA ILE A 13 -3.03 -2.14 -10.42
C ILE A 13 -2.14 -3.38 -10.32
N ARG A 14 -1.81 -3.97 -11.48
CA ARG A 14 -0.99 -5.19 -11.58
C ARG A 14 0.45 -4.96 -12.06
N GLY A 15 0.80 -3.71 -12.36
CA GLY A 15 2.14 -3.31 -12.79
C GLY A 15 2.36 -1.83 -12.49
N TYR A 16 3.49 -1.54 -11.84
CA TYR A 16 3.86 -0.19 -11.42
C TYR A 16 5.10 0.28 -12.17
N LYS A 17 5.20 1.59 -12.36
CA LYS A 17 6.43 2.20 -12.87
C LYS A 17 7.53 2.15 -11.79
N PRO A 18 8.83 2.25 -12.17
CA PRO A 18 9.92 2.29 -11.20
C PRO A 18 10.01 3.63 -10.45
N ASP A 19 9.25 4.65 -10.86
CA ASP A 19 9.24 5.96 -10.23
C ASP A 19 8.82 5.87 -8.76
N ALA A 20 9.68 6.38 -7.87
CA ALA A 20 9.37 6.45 -6.45
C ALA A 20 8.32 7.54 -6.18
N VAL A 21 7.37 7.24 -5.29
CA VAL A 21 6.42 8.23 -4.78
C VAL A 21 7.16 9.17 -3.81
N PRO A 22 7.07 10.51 -3.96
CA PRO A 22 7.69 11.44 -3.03
C PRO A 22 7.22 11.21 -1.59
N ARG A 23 8.16 11.26 -0.64
CA ARG A 23 7.88 11.01 0.79
C ARG A 23 6.75 11.87 1.33
N LYS A 24 6.76 13.17 0.99
CA LYS A 24 5.72 14.13 1.41
C LYS A 24 4.32 13.70 0.98
N LEU A 25 4.17 13.21 -0.25
CA LEU A 25 2.87 12.76 -0.76
C LEU A 25 2.37 11.53 0.00
N ILE A 26 3.26 10.60 0.38
CA ILE A 26 2.89 9.45 1.21
C ILE A 26 2.36 9.92 2.57
N GLU A 27 3.05 10.88 3.21
CA GLU A 27 2.65 11.43 4.51
C GLU A 27 1.29 12.16 4.43
N GLU A 28 1.07 12.94 3.37
CA GLU A 28 -0.22 13.60 3.11
C GLU A 28 -1.37 12.58 2.98
N ILE A 29 -1.15 11.49 2.22
CA ILE A 29 -2.15 10.42 2.06
C ILE A 29 -2.45 9.73 3.39
N LEU A 30 -1.43 9.41 4.17
CA LEU A 30 -1.61 8.77 5.48
C LEU A 30 -2.34 9.70 6.46
N ALA A 31 -2.01 10.99 6.48
CA ALA A 31 -2.69 11.98 7.31
C ALA A 31 -4.19 12.06 6.99
N LEU A 32 -4.56 12.01 5.71
CA LEU A 32 -5.97 11.94 5.28
C LEU A 32 -6.63 10.61 5.68
N ALA A 33 -5.95 9.48 5.46
CA ALA A 33 -6.48 8.15 5.75
C ALA A 33 -6.76 7.93 7.25
N MET A 34 -5.93 8.49 8.13
CA MET A 34 -6.10 8.43 9.59
C MET A 34 -7.36 9.15 10.09
N ARG A 35 -8.08 9.89 9.24
CA ARG A 35 -9.39 10.48 9.57
C ARG A 35 -10.54 9.49 9.47
N ALA A 36 -10.30 8.25 9.01
CA ALA A 36 -11.31 7.21 8.98
C ALA A 36 -11.90 6.98 10.39
N PRO A 37 -13.22 6.80 10.53
CA PRO A 37 -13.81 6.51 11.84
C PRO A 37 -13.32 5.14 12.36
N SER A 38 -13.22 5.02 13.67
CA SER A 38 -12.92 3.75 14.37
C SER A 38 -13.78 3.61 15.62
N SER A 39 -14.01 2.37 16.07
CA SER A 39 -14.77 2.11 17.30
C SER A 39 -14.15 2.86 18.47
N MET A 40 -14.97 3.61 19.20
CA MET A 40 -14.55 4.45 20.32
C MET A 40 -13.39 5.41 19.99
N ASN A 41 -13.19 5.75 18.72
CA ASN A 41 -12.03 6.49 18.22
C ASN A 41 -10.68 5.89 18.65
N SER A 42 -10.61 4.56 18.78
CA SER A 42 -9.41 3.84 19.22
C SER A 42 -8.24 3.96 18.25
N GLN A 43 -8.50 4.27 16.97
CA GLN A 43 -7.49 4.48 15.94
C GLN A 43 -6.40 3.38 15.94
N PRO A 44 -6.77 2.09 15.91
CA PRO A 44 -5.85 0.99 16.21
C PRO A 44 -4.87 0.68 15.07
N TRP A 45 -4.80 1.53 14.05
CA TRP A 45 -3.96 1.34 12.88
C TRP A 45 -2.49 1.60 13.21
N ASN A 46 -1.63 0.73 12.70
CA ASN A 46 -0.18 0.90 12.69
C ASN A 46 0.31 0.74 11.25
N PHE A 47 0.97 1.76 10.71
CA PHE A 47 1.41 1.77 9.32
C PHE A 47 2.92 1.55 9.21
N TYR A 48 3.33 0.56 8.43
CA TYR A 48 4.71 0.36 8.02
C TYR A 48 4.86 0.76 6.55
N VAL A 49 5.63 1.82 6.28
CA VAL A 49 5.95 2.25 4.92
C VAL A 49 7.32 1.68 4.56
N ILE A 50 7.36 0.78 3.59
CA ILE A 50 8.58 0.12 3.14
C ILE A 50 8.96 0.66 1.76
N SER A 51 10.19 1.14 1.60
CA SER A 51 10.72 1.69 0.34
C SER A 51 12.18 1.27 0.13
N GLY A 52 12.67 1.42 -1.11
CA GLY A 52 14.06 1.11 -1.48
C GLY A 52 14.43 -0.35 -1.25
N VAL A 53 15.67 -0.58 -0.80
CA VAL A 53 16.27 -1.93 -0.68
C VAL A 53 15.41 -2.92 0.12
N PRO A 54 14.82 -2.57 1.28
CA PRO A 54 13.90 -3.47 1.98
C PRO A 54 12.69 -3.91 1.14
N LEU A 55 12.08 -2.98 0.39
CA LEU A 55 10.95 -3.29 -0.49
C LEU A 55 11.37 -4.22 -1.62
N ASP A 56 12.55 -3.98 -2.20
CA ASP A 56 13.06 -4.81 -3.29
C ASP A 56 13.34 -6.24 -2.83
N LYS A 57 13.88 -6.42 -1.61
CA LYS A 57 14.06 -7.73 -0.99
C LYS A 57 12.72 -8.46 -0.80
N ILE A 58 11.68 -7.76 -0.33
CA ILE A 58 10.34 -8.35 -0.18
C ILE A 58 9.78 -8.78 -1.53
N ARG A 59 9.91 -7.95 -2.57
CA ARG A 59 9.44 -8.27 -3.93
C ARG A 59 10.15 -9.49 -4.51
N ALA A 60 11.47 -9.55 -4.39
CA ALA A 60 12.26 -10.70 -4.84
C ALA A 60 11.83 -11.98 -4.11
N GLY A 61 11.79 -11.95 -2.77
CA GLY A 61 11.40 -13.11 -1.96
C GLY A 61 9.97 -13.58 -2.22
N ASN A 62 9.03 -12.65 -2.44
CA ASN A 62 7.65 -13.00 -2.82
C ASN A 62 7.58 -13.71 -4.18
N THR A 63 8.39 -13.25 -5.15
CA THR A 63 8.45 -13.83 -6.49
C THR A 63 9.04 -15.24 -6.43
N GLU A 64 10.17 -15.40 -5.74
CA GLU A 64 10.84 -16.70 -5.56
C GLU A 64 9.90 -17.74 -4.93
N ARG A 65 9.23 -17.38 -3.82
CA ARG A 65 8.31 -18.28 -3.12
C ARG A 65 7.10 -18.65 -3.95
N MET A 66 6.54 -17.69 -4.69
CA MET A 66 5.41 -17.94 -5.58
C MET A 66 5.78 -18.92 -6.70
N VAL A 67 6.91 -18.71 -7.37
CA VAL A 67 7.41 -19.60 -8.43
C VAL A 67 7.75 -21.00 -7.88
N ALA A 68 8.28 -21.06 -6.65
CA ALA A 68 8.56 -22.33 -5.97
C ALA A 68 7.32 -23.07 -5.44
N GLY A 69 6.11 -22.52 -5.59
CA GLY A 69 4.87 -23.15 -5.13
C GLY A 69 4.72 -23.21 -3.61
N VAL A 70 5.43 -22.35 -2.87
CA VAL A 70 5.32 -22.29 -1.41
C VAL A 70 3.91 -21.80 -1.03
N PRO A 71 3.16 -22.55 -0.20
CA PRO A 71 1.85 -22.11 0.25
C PRO A 71 1.92 -20.76 0.96
N GLN A 72 0.97 -19.87 0.66
CA GLN A 72 0.82 -18.62 1.40
C GLN A 72 0.43 -18.96 2.84
N GLN A 73 1.11 -18.37 3.82
CA GLN A 73 0.66 -18.46 5.22
C GLN A 73 -0.64 -17.66 5.36
N ALA A 74 -1.63 -18.29 6.01
CA ALA A 74 -2.92 -17.69 6.34
C ALA A 74 -2.79 -16.69 7.50
#